data_AF-A0A1X6ZGK9-F1
#
_entry.id   AF-A0A1X6ZGK9-F1
#
_cell.length_a   1.000
_cell.length_b   1.000
_cell.length_c   1.000
_cell.angle_alpha   90.00
_cell.angle_beta   90.00
_cell.angle_gamma   90.00
#
_symmetry.space_group_name_H-M   'P 1'
#
loop_
_entity.id
_entity.type
_entity.pdbx_description
1 polymer ?
#
loop_
_entity_poly.entity_id
_entity_poly.type
_entity_poly.pdbx_seq_one_letter_code
_entity_poly.pdbx_strand_id
1 'polypeptide(L)'
;MMVCHCHSLTDRDIRSAVDWMRAADPETIITPGKVYRALGKKAECGGCLPLFMDTMRDCDSFEVPDILRGLRRATTKETSDERRRKGHRVP
;
A
#
# COMPACT_ATOMS: atom_id res chain seq x y z
N MET A 1 3.70 18.00 5.06
CA MET A 1 2.72 18.33 4.00
C MET A 1 1.50 17.42 4.09
N MET A 2 0.29 17.92 3.82
CA MET A 2 -0.91 17.08 3.73
C MET A 2 -0.94 16.31 2.40
N VAL A 3 -1.17 15.01 2.46
CA VAL A 3 -1.12 14.08 1.33
C VAL A 3 -2.52 13.58 0.95
N CYS A 4 -3.37 13.24 1.94
CA CYS A 4 -4.73 12.75 1.70
C CYS A 4 -5.77 13.64 2.37
N HIS A 5 -6.64 14.25 1.58
CA HIS A 5 -7.74 15.09 2.09
C HIS A 5 -8.84 14.27 2.80
N CYS A 6 -9.24 13.11 2.27
CA CYS A 6 -10.35 12.31 2.82
C CYS A 6 -10.12 11.84 4.27
N HIS A 7 -8.87 11.60 4.64
CA HIS A 7 -8.50 11.13 5.97
C HIS A 7 -7.53 12.06 6.70
N SER A 8 -7.29 13.25 6.15
CA SER A 8 -6.36 14.24 6.69
C SER A 8 -4.96 13.67 6.96
N LEU A 9 -4.48 12.76 6.12
CA LEU A 9 -3.15 12.16 6.29
C LEU A 9 -2.07 13.12 5.83
N THR A 10 -1.03 13.23 6.62
CA THR A 10 0.18 13.98 6.32
C THR A 10 1.32 13.06 5.87
N ASP A 11 2.33 13.65 5.26
CA ASP A 11 3.61 13.01 4.98
C ASP A 11 4.24 12.37 6.22
N ARG A 12 4.15 13.05 7.38
CA ARG A 12 4.63 12.53 8.66
C ARG A 12 3.91 11.25 9.06
N ASP A 13 2.58 11.21 8.93
CA ASP A 13 1.80 10.01 9.27
C ASP A 13 2.22 8.81 8.40
N ILE A 14 2.43 9.06 7.10
CA ILE A 14 2.88 8.03 6.15
C ILE A 14 4.29 7.54 6.52
N ARG A 15 5.25 8.46 6.71
CA ARG A 15 6.64 8.14 7.10
C ARG A 15 6.70 7.34 8.39
N SER A 16 6.02 7.80 9.45
CA SER A 16 5.98 7.11 10.73
C SER A 16 5.35 5.72 10.63
N ALA A 17 4.32 5.54 9.80
CA ALA A 17 3.75 4.22 9.55
C ALA A 17 4.71 3.30 8.80
N VAL A 18 5.43 3.79 7.78
CA VAL A 18 6.44 3.01 7.05
C VAL A 18 7.57 2.57 7.99
N ASP A 19 8.10 3.48 8.79
CA ASP A 19 9.19 3.19 9.74
C ASP A 19 8.75 2.15 10.79
N TRP A 20 7.56 2.31 11.35
CA TRP A 20 7.00 1.33 12.29
C TRP A 20 6.80 -0.03 11.63
N MET A 21 6.25 -0.08 10.42
CA MET A 21 6.06 -1.34 9.68
C MET A 21 7.40 -2.04 9.41
N ARG A 22 8.43 -1.29 9.02
CA ARG A 22 9.76 -1.85 8.77
C ARG A 22 10.43 -2.35 10.04
N ALA A 23 10.30 -1.61 11.15
CA ALA A 23 10.82 -2.03 12.45
C ALA A 23 10.11 -3.28 12.98
N ALA A 24 8.80 -3.42 12.72
CA ALA A 24 8.02 -4.57 13.15
C ALA A 24 8.27 -5.83 12.30
N ASP A 25 8.49 -5.68 11.00
CA ASP A 25 8.74 -6.77 10.06
C ASP A 25 9.70 -6.32 8.94
N PRO A 26 11.01 -6.63 9.05
CA PRO A 26 12.02 -6.26 8.07
C PRO A 26 11.77 -6.83 6.67
N GLU A 27 11.05 -7.95 6.55
CA GLU A 27 10.82 -8.64 5.28
C GLU A 27 9.47 -8.28 4.64
N THR A 28 8.68 -7.41 5.28
CA THR A 28 7.36 -7.05 4.76
C THR A 28 7.45 -6.21 3.49
N ILE A 29 6.63 -6.54 2.49
CA ILE A 29 6.31 -5.60 1.40
C ILE A 29 5.35 -4.56 1.95
N ILE A 30 5.79 -3.32 2.02
CA ILE A 30 4.96 -2.18 2.41
C ILE A 30 4.19 -1.71 1.17
N THR A 31 2.87 -1.57 1.27
CA THR A 31 2.02 -1.06 0.18
C THR A 31 1.12 0.04 0.71
N PRO A 32 0.61 0.97 -0.13
CA PRO A 32 -0.30 2.02 0.33
C PRO A 32 -1.49 1.46 1.11
N GLY A 33 -2.07 0.34 0.65
CA GLY A 33 -3.16 -0.34 1.34
C GLY A 33 -2.78 -0.84 2.74
N LYS A 34 -1.57 -1.37 2.93
CA LYS A 34 -1.08 -1.73 4.27
C LYS A 34 -0.84 -0.51 5.15
N VAL A 35 -0.33 0.59 4.60
CA VAL A 35 -0.14 1.85 5.34
C VAL A 35 -1.48 2.39 5.82
N TYR A 36 -2.50 2.46 4.95
CA TYR A 36 -3.86 2.81 5.35
C TYR A 36 -4.36 1.93 6.50
N ARG A 37 -4.20 0.61 6.37
CA ARG A 37 -4.62 -0.34 7.40
C ARG A 37 -3.89 -0.16 8.73
N ALA A 38 -2.58 0.08 8.70
CA ALA A 38 -1.77 0.35 9.89
C ALA A 38 -2.23 1.63 10.61
N LEU A 39 -2.67 2.63 9.85
CA LEU A 39 -3.27 3.87 10.37
C LEU A 39 -4.75 3.73 10.77
N GLY A 40 -5.32 2.52 10.71
CA GLY A 40 -6.73 2.27 11.04
C GLY A 40 -7.72 2.88 10.04
N LYS A 41 -7.30 3.09 8.79
CA LYS A 41 -8.09 3.70 7.70
C LYS A 41 -8.24 2.74 6.52
N LYS A 42 -9.18 3.07 5.62
CA LYS A 42 -9.34 2.43 4.31
C LYS A 42 -9.38 3.54 3.28
N ALA A 43 -8.76 3.37 2.11
CA ALA A 43 -8.82 4.37 1.06
C ALA A 43 -10.27 4.69 0.64
N GLU A 44 -10.60 5.98 0.60
CA GLU A 44 -11.92 6.48 0.21
C GLU A 44 -12.01 6.74 -1.31
N CYS A 45 -11.33 7.77 -1.82
CA CYS A 45 -11.38 8.15 -3.24
C CYS A 45 -10.16 7.72 -4.06
N GLY A 46 -9.03 7.41 -3.40
CA GLY A 46 -7.76 7.06 -4.05
C GLY A 46 -7.04 8.19 -4.80
N GLY A 47 -7.59 9.41 -4.84
CA GLY A 47 -7.01 10.52 -5.60
C GLY A 47 -5.61 10.96 -5.15
N CYS A 48 -5.24 10.69 -3.90
CA CYS A 48 -3.91 10.99 -3.37
C CYS A 48 -2.85 9.93 -3.70
N LEU A 49 -3.21 8.80 -4.33
CA LEU A 49 -2.30 7.66 -4.51
C LEU A 49 -0.95 8.02 -5.17
N PRO A 50 -0.86 8.88 -6.21
CA PRO A 50 0.43 9.27 -6.77
C PRO A 50 1.33 9.94 -5.73
N LEU A 51 0.83 11.00 -5.08
CA LEU A 51 1.58 11.73 -4.04
C LEU A 51 1.89 10.84 -2.81
N PHE A 52 0.98 9.93 -2.47
CA PHE A 52 1.17 8.96 -1.40
C PHE A 52 2.33 8.02 -1.71
N MET A 53 2.40 7.49 -2.94
CA MET A 53 3.49 6.62 -3.37
C MET A 53 4.82 7.38 -3.45
N ASP A 54 4.81 8.64 -3.91
CA ASP A 54 6.00 9.49 -3.90
C ASP A 54 6.50 9.72 -2.48
N THR A 55 5.59 10.04 -1.55
CA THR A 55 5.92 10.19 -0.12
C THR A 55 6.53 8.92 0.47
N MET A 56 6.01 7.74 0.09
CA MET A 56 6.57 6.45 0.50
C MET A 56 7.95 6.22 -0.11
N ARG A 57 8.15 6.56 -1.39
CA ARG A 57 9.43 6.43 -2.09
C ARG A 57 10.54 7.29 -1.48
N ASP A 58 10.16 8.44 -0.92
CA ASP A 58 11.09 9.34 -0.22
C ASP A 58 11.48 8.84 1.19
N CYS A 59 10.96 7.70 1.64
CA CYS A 59 11.35 7.10 2.93
C CYS A 59 12.53 6.14 2.72
N ASP A 60 13.63 6.34 3.45
CA ASP A 60 14.80 5.45 3.41
C ASP A 60 14.48 3.98 3.78
N SER A 61 13.43 3.78 4.59
CA SER A 61 12.94 2.48 5.08
C SER A 61 12.00 1.74 4.11
N PHE A 62 11.66 2.34 2.96
CA PHE A 62 10.72 1.80 1.97
C PHE A 62 11.34 0.83 0.95
N GLU A 63 12.58 0.41 1.15
CA GLU A 63 13.22 -0.57 0.26
C GLU A 63 12.47 -1.90 0.20
N VAL A 64 12.46 -2.50 -0.99
CA VAL A 64 11.91 -3.86 -1.18
C VAL A 64 12.99 -4.86 -0.74
N PRO A 65 12.70 -5.82 0.17
CA PRO A 65 13.68 -6.82 0.56
C PRO A 65 14.19 -7.63 -0.64
N ASP A 66 15.49 -7.92 -0.68
CA ASP A 66 16.15 -8.54 -1.85
C ASP A 66 15.54 -9.90 -2.22
N ILE A 67 15.14 -10.69 -1.22
CA ILE A 67 14.45 -11.98 -1.42
C ILE A 67 13.12 -11.86 -2.17
N LEU A 68 12.52 -10.66 -2.20
CA LEU A 68 11.24 -10.37 -2.86
C LEU A 68 11.42 -9.64 -4.19
N ARG A 69 12.64 -9.21 -4.54
CA ARG A 69 12.93 -8.57 -5.83
C ARG A 69 12.94 -9.63 -6.94
N GLY A 70 12.36 -9.31 -8.10
CA GLY A 70 12.39 -10.19 -9.27
C GLY A 70 11.49 -11.43 -9.20
N LEU A 71 10.56 -11.50 -8.22
CA LEU A 71 9.52 -12.54 -8.19
C LEU A 71 8.74 -12.53 -9.51
N ARG A 72 8.90 -13.58 -10.32
CA ARG A 72 8.04 -13.83 -11.49
C ARG A 72 6.66 -14.27 -11.00
N ARG A 73 5.63 -14.07 -11.83
CA ARG A 73 4.26 -14.52 -11.57
C ARG A 73 4.29 -15.99 -11.15
N ALA A 74 4.16 -16.25 -9.85
CA ALA A 74 3.83 -17.57 -9.37
C ALA A 74 2.49 -17.94 -10.04
N THR A 75 2.39 -19.14 -10.60
CA THR A 75 1.11 -19.72 -11.00
C THR A 75 0.27 -19.86 -9.74
N THR A 76 -0.48 -18.81 -9.39
CA THR A 76 -1.42 -18.86 -8.29
C THR A 76 -2.44 -19.94 -8.64
N LYS A 77 -2.46 -21.03 -7.89
CA LYS A 77 -3.61 -21.93 -7.86
C LYS A 77 -4.76 -21.04 -7.38
N GLU A 78 -5.65 -20.64 -8.30
CA GLU A 78 -6.80 -19.81 -7.97
C GLU A 78 -7.55 -20.48 -6.83
N THR A 79 -7.38 -19.95 -5.62
CA THR A 79 -8.26 -20.26 -4.51
C THR A 79 -9.37 -19.25 -4.68
N SER A 80 -10.57 -19.72 -4.99
CA SER A 80 -11.74 -18.92 -5.32
C SER A 80 -12.11 -17.99 -4.15
N ASP A 81 -11.45 -16.84 -4.03
CA ASP A 81 -11.91 -15.76 -3.17
C ASP A 81 -13.10 -15.09 -3.87
N GLU A 82 -14.26 -15.70 -3.63
CA GLU A 82 -15.56 -15.21 -4.02
C GLU A 82 -15.79 -13.81 -3.43
N ARG A 83 -15.62 -12.78 -4.28
CA ARG A 83 -16.31 -11.47 -4.25
C ARG A 83 -15.79 -10.45 -5.28
N ARG A 84 -15.01 -10.86 -6.29
CA ARG A 84 -14.78 -9.98 -7.45
C ARG A 84 -16.10 -9.86 -8.23
N ARG A 85 -16.88 -8.81 -7.98
CA ARG A 85 -18.10 -8.53 -8.77
C ARG A 85 -17.70 -8.52 -10.24
N LYS A 86 -18.22 -9.49 -11.02
CA LYS A 86 -18.07 -9.50 -12.47
C LYS A 86 -18.72 -8.23 -13.00
N GLY A 87 -17.92 -7.25 -13.41
CA GLY A 87 -18.40 -6.07 -14.10
C GLY A 87 -19.10 -6.51 -15.38
N HIS A 88 -20.43 -6.47 -15.38
CA HIS A 88 -21.17 -6.55 -16.62
C HIS A 88 -20.96 -5.21 -17.31
N ARG A 89 -19.95 -5.15 -18.18
CA ARG A 89 -19.84 -4.07 -19.14
C ARG A 89 -21.01 -4.26 -20.10
N VAL A 90 -22.09 -3.53 -19.87
CA VAL A 90 -23.19 -3.43 -20.83
C VAL A 90 -22.67 -2.61 -22.02
N PRO A 91 -22.91 -3.04 -23.27
CA PRO A 91 -22.45 -2.33 -24.47
C PRO A 91 -22.99 -0.90 -24.58
#